data_AF-A0A7C1NVW0-F1
#
_entry.id   AF-A0A7C1NVW0-F1
#
_cell.length_a   1.000
_cell.length_b   1.000
_cell.length_c   1.000
_cell.angle_alpha   90.00
_cell.angle_beta   90.00
_cell.angle_gamma   90.00
#
_symmetry.space_group_name_H-M   'P 1'
#
loop_
_entity.id
_entity.type
_entity.pdbx_description
1 polymer ?
#
loop_
_entity_poly.entity_id
_entity_poly.type
_entity_poly.pdbx_seq_one_letter_code
_entity_poly.pdbx_strand_id
1 'polypeptide(L)'
;YVDPGTVVAGIVPTADTLLIEAKISPRDVAFVTRGQKAIVKVTAYDFSIFGGLEGEVTNVSADSIVDKEKGETFYLVHVKTDQSELTRGDKSYPIIPGMVASAEIMTGRKTILSYLMKPINKAQSVALTER
;
A
#
# COMPACT_ATOMS: atom_id res chain seq x y z
N TYR A 1 -21.28 -45.52 -14.93
CA TYR A 1 -21.51 -44.51 -13.89
C TYR A 1 -20.26 -44.34 -13.06
N VAL A 2 -19.50 -43.27 -13.35
CA VAL A 2 -18.54 -42.63 -12.44
C VAL A 2 -18.24 -41.27 -13.06
N ASP A 3 -18.70 -40.19 -12.42
CA ASP A 3 -18.36 -38.82 -12.79
C ASP A 3 -16.98 -38.47 -12.20
N PRO A 4 -15.96 -38.13 -13.00
CA PRO A 4 -14.68 -37.70 -12.49
C PRO A 4 -14.73 -36.20 -12.19
N GLY A 5 -15.02 -35.87 -10.93
CA GLY A 5 -15.16 -34.50 -10.45
C GLY A 5 -14.53 -34.32 -9.08
N THR A 6 -13.23 -34.56 -8.95
CA THR A 6 -12.51 -34.12 -7.74
C THR A 6 -11.20 -33.50 -8.16
N VAL A 7 -11.14 -32.17 -8.00
CA VAL A 7 -9.92 -31.39 -8.14
C VAL A 7 -8.89 -31.98 -7.17
N VAL A 8 -7.84 -32.58 -7.74
CA VAL A 8 -6.68 -33.06 -7.01
C VAL A 8 -5.91 -31.84 -6.54
N ALA A 9 -5.69 -31.77 -5.23
CA ALA A 9 -4.84 -30.84 -4.49
C ALA A 9 -4.10 -29.77 -5.33
N GLY A 10 -4.50 -28.50 -5.18
CA GLY A 10 -3.74 -27.37 -5.69
C GLY A 10 -2.53 -27.12 -4.78
N ILE A 11 -1.34 -27.55 -5.22
CA ILE A 11 -0.09 -27.06 -4.64
C ILE A 11 0.00 -25.59 -5.05
N VAL A 12 -0.32 -24.68 -4.13
CA VAL A 12 0.02 -23.27 -4.30
C VAL A 12 1.51 -23.18 -3.94
N PRO A 13 2.42 -22.92 -4.90
CA PRO A 13 3.82 -22.72 -4.55
C PRO A 13 3.89 -21.61 -3.52
N THR A 14 4.51 -21.89 -2.36
CA THR A 14 4.81 -20.88 -1.34
C THR A 14 5.73 -19.87 -2.01
N ALA A 15 5.15 -18.81 -2.56
CA ALA A 15 5.92 -17.78 -3.24
C ALA A 15 6.90 -17.19 -2.22
N ASP A 16 8.17 -17.06 -2.60
CA ASP A 16 9.19 -16.45 -1.74
C ASP A 16 8.83 -15.01 -1.37
N THR A 17 7.94 -14.37 -2.15
CA THR A 17 7.49 -12.99 -1.98
C THR A 17 5.97 -12.91 -2.00
N LEU A 18 5.38 -12.00 -1.21
CA LEU A 18 3.94 -11.76 -1.21
C LEU A 18 3.60 -10.50 -2.01
N LEU A 19 2.47 -10.54 -2.70
CA LEU A 19 1.86 -9.35 -3.28
C LEU A 19 0.66 -8.95 -2.42
N ILE A 20 0.78 -7.81 -1.76
CA ILE A 20 -0.23 -7.27 -0.85
C ILE A 20 -1.02 -6.21 -1.57
N GLU A 21 -2.33 -6.38 -1.62
CA GLU A 21 -3.27 -5.39 -2.11
C GLU A 21 -3.73 -4.50 -0.94
N ALA A 22 -3.45 -3.20 -1.04
CA ALA A 22 -3.84 -2.21 -0.05
C ALA A 22 -4.81 -1.19 -0.67
N LYS A 23 -5.88 -0.89 0.06
CA LYS A 23 -6.81 0.21 -0.28
C LYS A 23 -6.27 1.50 0.31
N ILE A 24 -6.10 2.54 -0.52
CA ILE A 24 -5.66 3.86 -0.08
C ILE A 24 -6.72 4.93 -0.36
N SER A 25 -6.79 5.93 0.51
CA SER A 25 -7.71 7.05 0.32
C SER A 25 -7.27 7.92 -0.88
N PRO A 26 -8.22 8.55 -1.60
CA PRO A 26 -7.91 9.52 -2.66
C PRO A 26 -7.08 10.72 -2.20
N ARG A 27 -7.05 11.02 -0.89
CA ARG A 27 -6.25 12.12 -0.34
C ARG A 27 -4.78 11.75 -0.21
N ASP A 28 -4.48 10.48 0.01
CA ASP A 28 -3.13 9.99 0.26
C ASP A 28 -2.45 9.46 -1.01
N VAL A 29 -3.24 8.99 -2.00
CA VAL A 29 -2.72 8.45 -3.28
C VAL A 29 -1.81 9.45 -4.02
N ALA A 30 -2.04 10.75 -3.87
CA ALA A 30 -1.23 11.80 -4.51
C ALA A 30 0.26 11.78 -4.12
N PHE A 31 0.61 11.14 -3.01
CA PHE A 31 1.98 11.03 -2.52
C PHE A 31 2.55 9.62 -2.66
N VAL A 32 1.73 8.66 -3.13
CA VAL A 32 2.16 7.28 -3.34
C VAL A 32 2.66 7.09 -4.76
N THR A 33 3.87 6.58 -4.87
CA THR A 33 4.52 6.33 -6.15
C THR A 33 5.20 4.97 -6.14
N ARG A 34 5.35 4.37 -7.33
CA ARG A 34 6.09 3.13 -7.52
C ARG A 34 7.54 3.29 -7.03
N GLY A 35 8.08 2.27 -6.38
CA GLY A 35 9.44 2.25 -5.84
C GLY A 35 9.55 2.73 -4.39
N GLN A 36 8.47 3.22 -3.79
CA GLN A 36 8.49 3.59 -2.37
C GLN A 36 8.59 2.34 -1.49
N LYS A 37 9.44 2.43 -0.46
CA LYS A 37 9.52 1.42 0.58
C LYS A 37 8.24 1.41 1.40
N ALA A 38 7.83 0.22 1.81
CA ALA A 38 6.65 0.01 2.63
C ALA A 38 6.93 -1.07 3.67
N ILE A 39 6.26 -0.95 4.82
CA ILE A 39 6.24 -1.97 5.86
C ILE A 39 4.86 -2.59 5.90
N VAL A 40 4.78 -3.90 5.72
CA VAL A 40 3.54 -4.67 5.78
C VAL A 40 3.42 -5.31 7.16
N LYS A 41 2.35 -4.97 7.87
CA LYS A 41 2.00 -5.52 9.18
C LYS A 41 0.87 -6.52 9.01
N VAL A 42 1.10 -7.77 9.37
CA VAL A 42 0.08 -8.82 9.26
C VAL A 42 -0.68 -8.93 10.57
N THR A 43 -1.99 -8.74 10.56
CA THR A 43 -2.83 -8.67 11.77
C THR A 43 -2.80 -9.98 12.58
N ALA A 44 -2.55 -11.11 11.92
CA ALA A 44 -2.44 -12.41 12.58
C ALA A 44 -1.22 -12.53 13.51
N TYR A 45 -0.24 -11.62 13.40
CA TYR A 45 0.97 -11.60 14.23
C TYR A 45 1.10 -10.25 14.93
N ASP A 46 1.41 -10.28 16.23
CA ASP A 46 1.65 -9.05 16.99
C ASP A 46 2.88 -8.33 16.43
N PHE A 47 2.71 -7.14 15.87
CA PHE A 47 3.78 -6.36 15.27
C PHE A 47 4.90 -6.01 16.26
N SER A 48 4.60 -5.81 17.54
CA SER A 48 5.61 -5.51 18.57
C SER A 48 6.51 -6.72 18.85
N ILE A 49 6.03 -7.92 18.53
CA ILE A 49 6.73 -9.19 18.74
C ILE A 49 7.42 -9.63 17.44
N PHE A 50 6.70 -9.68 16.33
CA PHE A 50 7.19 -10.28 15.09
C PHE A 50 7.72 -9.26 14.08
N GLY A 51 7.49 -7.96 14.31
CA GLY A 51 7.79 -6.93 13.33
C GLY A 51 6.85 -6.99 12.13
N GLY A 52 7.32 -6.46 11.00
CA GLY A 52 6.61 -6.47 9.73
C GLY A 52 7.50 -6.90 8.58
N LEU A 53 6.88 -7.16 7.44
CA LEU A 53 7.60 -7.46 6.20
C LEU A 53 8.01 -6.16 5.52
N GLU A 54 9.28 -6.08 5.15
CA GLU A 54 9.74 -5.04 4.23
C GLU A 54 9.22 -5.33 2.82
N GLY A 55 8.91 -4.26 2.10
CA GLY A 55 8.45 -4.36 0.73
C GLY A 55 8.52 -3.03 -0.01
N GLU A 56 8.02 -3.08 -1.24
CA GLU A 56 8.09 -1.98 -2.17
C GLU A 56 6.79 -1.84 -2.97
N VAL A 57 6.36 -0.60 -3.18
CA VAL A 57 5.20 -0.30 -4.03
C VAL A 57 5.54 -0.65 -5.48
N THR A 58 4.87 -1.65 -6.01
CA THR A 58 5.06 -2.11 -7.40
C THR A 58 4.08 -1.49 -8.37
N ASN A 59 2.85 -1.20 -7.90
CA ASN A 59 1.80 -0.64 -8.73
C ASN A 59 0.83 0.22 -7.91
N VAL A 60 0.27 1.25 -8.54
CA VAL A 60 -0.81 2.09 -8.02
C VAL A 60 -1.87 2.15 -9.11
N SER A 61 -3.14 1.90 -8.76
CA SER A 61 -4.23 1.95 -9.73
C SER A 61 -4.37 3.35 -10.32
N ALA A 62 -4.61 3.43 -11.63
CA ALA A 62 -4.81 4.70 -12.32
C ALA A 62 -6.16 5.33 -11.94
N ASP A 63 -7.16 4.49 -11.68
CA ASP A 63 -8.53 4.91 -11.40
C ASP A 63 -8.92 4.61 -9.95
N SER A 64 -9.84 5.43 -9.45
CA SER A 64 -10.50 5.20 -8.17
C SER A 64 -11.63 4.19 -8.31
N ILE A 65 -11.76 3.31 -7.32
CA ILE A 65 -12.83 2.33 -7.19
C ILE A 65 -13.78 2.80 -6.10
N VAL A 66 -15.08 2.66 -6.35
CA VAL A 66 -16.12 2.97 -5.37
C VAL A 66 -16.60 1.66 -4.75
N ASP A 67 -16.47 1.55 -3.43
CA ASP A 67 -17.11 0.50 -2.65
C ASP A 67 -18.63 0.68 -2.74
N LYS A 68 -19.32 -0.26 -3.40
CA LYS A 68 -20.77 -0.16 -3.62
C LYS A 68 -21.58 -0.32 -2.34
N GLU A 69 -21.02 -0.94 -1.31
CA GLU A 69 -21.71 -1.18 -0.04
C GLU A 69 -21.56 0.01 0.90
N LYS A 70 -20.36 0.60 0.96
CA LYS A 70 -20.04 1.72 1.87
C LYS A 70 -20.07 3.10 1.22
N GLY A 71 -20.08 3.18 -0.11
CA GLY A 71 -19.93 4.43 -0.85
C GLY A 71 -18.52 5.04 -0.76
N GLU A 72 -17.55 4.30 -0.21
CA GLU A 72 -16.19 4.78 -0.02
C GLU A 72 -15.39 4.68 -1.32
N THR A 73 -14.72 5.76 -1.71
CA THR A 73 -13.84 5.78 -2.87
C THR A 73 -12.40 5.50 -2.42
N PHE A 74 -11.71 4.57 -3.07
CA PHE A 74 -10.32 4.20 -2.78
C PHE A 74 -9.53 3.90 -4.06
N TYR A 75 -8.22 3.89 -3.94
CA TYR A 75 -7.30 3.40 -4.98
C TYR A 75 -6.67 2.09 -4.49
N LEU A 76 -6.28 1.22 -5.42
CA LEU A 76 -5.56 -0.01 -5.11
C LEU A 76 -4.06 0.21 -5.28
N VAL A 77 -3.30 -0.20 -4.27
CA VAL A 77 -1.84 -0.19 -4.30
C VAL A 77 -1.35 -1.60 -4.09
N HIS A 78 -0.44 -2.05 -4.94
CA HIS A 78 0.23 -3.34 -4.78
C HIS A 78 1.61 -3.15 -4.18
N VAL A 79 1.83 -3.76 -3.01
CA VAL A 79 3.12 -3.81 -2.34
C VAL A 79 3.67 -5.22 -2.47
N LYS A 80 4.86 -5.35 -3.06
CA LYS A 80 5.57 -6.63 -3.08
C LYS A 80 6.51 -6.69 -1.88
N THR A 81 6.41 -7.74 -1.08
CA THR A 81 7.32 -7.96 0.05
C THR A 81 8.58 -8.69 -0.41
N ASP A 82 9.67 -8.49 0.33
CA ASP A 82 10.94 -9.15 0.04
C ASP A 82 10.95 -10.63 0.46
N GLN A 83 10.07 -10.98 1.40
CA GLN A 83 9.89 -12.34 1.92
C GLN A 83 8.41 -12.62 2.23
N SER A 84 8.03 -13.90 2.34
CA SER A 84 6.65 -14.34 2.63
C SER A 84 6.43 -14.85 4.06
N GLU A 85 7.45 -14.76 4.90
CA GLU A 85 7.41 -15.27 6.27
C GLU A 85 8.04 -14.26 7.24
N LEU A 86 7.54 -14.22 8.47
CA LEU A 86 8.18 -13.45 9.55
C LEU A 86 9.16 -14.37 10.28
N THR A 87 10.38 -13.87 10.51
CA THR A 87 11.40 -14.63 11.23
C THR A 87 11.58 -14.06 12.63
N ARG A 88 11.54 -14.92 13.65
CA ARG A 88 11.86 -14.56 15.03
C ARG A 88 12.72 -15.64 15.69
N GLY A 89 13.97 -15.30 16.00
CA GLY A 89 14.97 -16.28 16.41
C GLY A 89 15.19 -17.28 15.28
N ASP A 90 15.20 -18.57 15.61
CA ASP A 90 15.37 -19.66 14.63
C ASP A 90 14.04 -20.19 14.06
N LYS A 91 12.92 -19.48 14.29
CA LYS A 91 11.59 -19.90 13.82
C LYS A 91 11.07 -18.96 12.75
N SER A 92 10.51 -19.56 11.71
CA SER A 92 9.79 -18.87 10.64
C SER A 92 8.28 -19.05 10.78
N TYR A 93 7.55 -17.98 10.47
CA TYR A 93 6.10 -17.87 10.60
C TYR A 93 5.51 -17.52 9.23
N PRO A 94 4.97 -18.50 8.49
CA PRO A 94 4.52 -18.28 7.12
C PRO A 94 3.24 -17.46 7.10
N ILE A 95 3.15 -16.54 6.14
CA ILE A 95 1.95 -15.73 5.92
C ILE A 95 1.19 -16.32 4.75
N ILE A 96 -0.07 -16.67 5.01
CA ILE A 96 -0.93 -17.36 4.04
C ILE A 96 -1.87 -16.34 3.39
N PRO A 97 -2.17 -16.47 2.08
CA PRO A 97 -3.19 -15.66 1.42
C PRO A 97 -4.53 -15.68 2.17
N GLY A 98 -5.20 -14.53 2.21
CA GLY A 98 -6.45 -14.32 2.95
C GLY A 98 -6.25 -13.73 4.34
N MET A 99 -5.01 -13.64 4.84
CA MET A 99 -4.71 -12.86 6.05
C MET A 99 -4.92 -11.37 5.80
N VAL A 100 -5.45 -10.67 6.81
CA VAL A 100 -5.56 -9.21 6.80
C VAL A 100 -4.21 -8.61 7.13
N ALA A 101 -3.79 -7.63 6.34
CA ALA A 101 -2.57 -6.88 6.54
C ALA A 101 -2.80 -5.37 6.34
N SER A 102 -1.95 -4.57 6.96
CA SER A 102 -1.87 -3.13 6.77
C SER A 102 -0.52 -2.78 6.17
N ALA A 103 -0.49 -1.97 5.11
CA ALA A 103 0.74 -1.51 4.48
C ALA A 103 1.01 -0.04 4.82
N GLU A 104 2.14 0.23 5.46
CA GLU A 104 2.61 1.58 5.75
C GLU A 104 3.62 2.01 4.69
N ILE A 105 3.19 2.85 3.76
CA ILE A 105 4.01 3.33 2.65
C ILE A 105 4.80 4.57 3.08
N MET A 106 6.11 4.53 2.91
CA MET A 106 7.02 5.64 3.24
C MET A 106 6.95 6.72 2.15
N THR A 107 5.86 7.48 2.15
CA THR A 107 5.73 8.68 1.31
C THR A 107 6.61 9.77 1.91
N GLY A 108 7.54 10.34 1.10
CA GLY A 108 8.56 11.27 1.59
C GLY A 108 8.00 12.38 2.49
N ARG A 109 8.76 12.75 3.52
CA ARG A 109 8.35 13.70 4.58
C ARG A 109 7.77 14.97 3.95
N LYS A 110 6.53 15.31 4.30
CA LYS A 110 6.01 16.67 4.07
C LYS A 110 6.93 17.65 4.81
N THR A 111 7.85 18.31 4.12
CA THR A 111 8.40 19.56 4.64
C THR A 111 7.26 20.55 4.61
N ILE A 112 6.73 20.93 5.78
CA ILE A 112 5.74 22.00 5.97
C ILE A 112 6.15 23.28 5.21
N LEU A 113 7.46 23.45 4.97
CA LEU A 113 8.06 24.47 4.10
C LEU A 113 7.43 24.59 2.70
N SER A 114 6.94 23.49 2.10
CA SER A 114 6.31 23.54 0.77
C SER A 114 4.91 24.16 0.78
N TYR A 115 4.24 24.17 1.93
CA TYR A 115 2.97 24.88 2.13
C TYR A 115 3.17 26.38 2.37
N LEU A 116 4.31 26.77 2.98
CA LEU A 116 4.61 28.18 3.25
C LEU A 116 4.95 28.99 1.98
N MET A 117 5.35 28.32 0.89
CA MET A 117 5.75 28.96 -0.37
C MET A 117 4.58 29.25 -1.35
N LYS A 118 3.34 28.89 -1.01
CA LYS A 118 2.13 29.20 -1.80
C LYS A 118 1.36 30.35 -1.12
N PRO A 119 1.32 31.63 -1.56
CA PRO A 119 2.02 32.29 -2.68
C PRO A 119 2.66 33.66 -2.30
N ILE A 120 3.92 33.92 -2.65
CA ILE A 120 4.46 35.31 -2.65
C ILE A 120 4.14 36.06 -3.96
N ASN A 121 3.64 35.36 -4.99
CA ASN A 121 3.33 35.97 -6.28
C ASN A 121 1.85 36.38 -6.42
N LYS A 122 1.38 37.27 -5.56
CA LYS A 122 0.09 37.95 -5.73
C LYS A 122 0.09 39.37 -5.15
N ALA A 123 1.07 40.20 -5.52
CA ALA A 123 1.06 41.62 -5.11
C ALA A 123 1.87 42.59 -5.99
N GLN A 124 2.17 42.29 -7.26
CA GLN A 124 2.91 43.27 -8.11
C GLN A 124 2.18 43.75 -9.37
N SER A 125 1.00 43.24 -9.71
CA SER A 125 0.31 43.61 -10.96
C SER A 125 -1.02 44.36 -10.78
N VAL A 126 -1.29 44.98 -9.62
CA VAL A 126 -2.45 45.89 -9.44
C VAL A 126 -2.03 47.36 -9.28
N ALA A 127 -0.72 47.67 -9.29
CA ALA A 127 -0.24 49.03 -9.04
C ALA A 127 0.02 49.88 -10.30
N LEU A 128 -0.38 49.44 -11.51
CA LEU A 128 0.01 50.10 -12.76
C LEU A 128 -1.14 50.32 -13.77
N THR A 129 -2.39 50.37 -13.30
CA THR A 129 -3.48 50.94 -14.09
C THR A 129 -4.27 51.93 -13.25
N GLU A 130 -3.60 53.02 -12.90
CA GLU A 130 -4.27 54.30 -12.67
C GLU A 130 -3.42 55.41 -13.29
N ARG A 131 -3.70 55.71 -14.56
CA ARG A 131 -3.82 57.02 -15.20
C ARG A 131 -3.91 56.88 -16.71
#